data_AF-A0A1V4HYI4-F1
#
_entry.id   AF-A0A1V4HYI4-F1
#
_cell.length_a   1.000
_cell.length_b   1.000
_cell.length_c   1.000
_cell.angle_alpha   90.00
_cell.angle_beta   90.00
_cell.angle_gamma   90.00
#
_symmetry.space_group_name_H-M   'P 1'
#
loop_
_entity.id
_entity.type
_entity.pdbx_description
1 polymer ?
#
loop_
_entity_poly.entity_id
_entity_poly.type
_entity_poly.pdbx_seq_one_letter_code
_entity_poly.pdbx_strand_id
1 'polypeptide(L)' 'MSDDEGKSPPAEPRSLYDLPVDIAIRLRWVLRDIRAGRLKLIAPSSDDLRSLAELGLVTVDDDKLVLTDAGYEAIGIPG' A
#
# COMPACT_ATOMS: atom_id res chain seq x y z
N MET A 1 5.26 -40.04 -16.15
CA MET A 1 5.31 -38.70 -16.77
C MET A 1 4.28 -37.88 -16.03
N SER A 2 4.71 -37.22 -14.97
CA SER A 2 3.87 -36.34 -14.15
C SER A 2 4.65 -35.04 -14.06
N ASP A 3 4.63 -34.30 -15.15
CA ASP A 3 5.13 -32.93 -15.20
C ASP A 3 3.96 -32.03 -14.78
N ASP A 4 3.66 -32.04 -13.47
CA ASP A 4 2.88 -30.99 -12.82
C ASP A 4 3.88 -29.96 -12.28
N GLU A 5 4.49 -29.18 -13.18
CA GLU A 5 5.13 -27.92 -12.79
C GLU A 5 4.01 -26.92 -12.52
N GLY A 6 3.41 -27.03 -11.34
CA GLY A 6 2.62 -25.98 -10.72
C GLY A 6 3.50 -24.75 -10.52
N LYS A 7 3.66 -23.96 -11.58
CA LYS A 7 4.29 -22.65 -11.53
C LYS A 7 3.45 -21.83 -10.56
N SER A 8 3.96 -21.67 -9.33
CA SER A 8 3.37 -20.76 -8.36
C SER A 8 3.16 -19.43 -9.10
N PRO A 9 1.95 -18.86 -9.06
CA PRO A 9 1.72 -17.54 -9.64
C PRO A 9 2.76 -16.58 -9.05
N PRO A 10 3.22 -15.56 -9.80
CA PRO A 10 4.11 -14.55 -9.24
C PRO A 10 3.52 -14.11 -7.91
N ALA A 11 4.30 -14.23 -6.83
CA ALA A 11 3.82 -13.89 -5.50
C ALA A 11 3.38 -12.43 -5.54
N GLU A 12 2.08 -12.19 -5.35
CA GLU A 12 1.57 -10.82 -5.24
C GLU A 12 2.34 -10.09 -4.14
N PRO A 13 2.72 -8.82 -4.34
CA PRO A 13 3.48 -8.08 -3.35
C PRO A 13 2.68 -8.06 -2.04
N ARG A 14 3.30 -8.54 -0.96
CA ARG A 14 2.66 -8.61 0.36
C ARG A 14 3.06 -7.43 1.22
N SER A 15 4.06 -6.66 0.78
CA SER A 15 4.59 -5.50 1.46
C SER A 15 5.14 -4.47 0.46
N LEU A 16 5.30 -3.22 0.90
CA LEU A 16 5.99 -2.18 0.13
C LEU A 16 7.43 -2.55 -0.24
N TYR A 17 8.08 -3.43 0.54
CA TYR A 17 9.44 -3.88 0.27
C TYR A 17 9.55 -4.82 -0.94
N ASP A 18 8.44 -5.42 -1.37
CA ASP A 18 8.41 -6.31 -2.54
C ASP A 18 8.23 -5.53 -3.86
N LEU A 19 8.02 -4.21 -3.77
CA LEU A 19 7.78 -3.34 -4.92
C LEU A 19 9.09 -2.74 -5.45
N PRO A 20 9.11 -2.33 -6.73
CA PRO A 20 10.15 -1.44 -7.25
C PRO A 20 10.35 -0.22 -6.35
N VAL A 21 11.61 0.17 -6.14
CA VAL A 21 11.99 1.19 -5.16
C VAL A 21 11.25 2.52 -5.36
N ASP A 22 11.02 2.93 -6.59
CA ASP A 22 10.32 4.16 -6.94
C ASP A 22 8.82 4.09 -6.57
N ILE A 23 8.20 2.93 -6.77
CA ILE A 23 6.82 2.66 -6.35
C ILE A 23 6.75 2.65 -4.82
N ALA A 24 7.65 1.92 -4.15
CA ALA A 24 7.69 1.84 -2.70
C ALA A 24 7.86 3.22 -2.04
N ILE A 25 8.75 4.07 -2.59
CA ILE A 25 8.94 5.45 -2.11
C ILE A 25 7.67 6.27 -2.29
N ARG A 26 7.06 6.20 -3.47
CA ARG A 26 5.83 6.94 -3.79
C ARG A 26 4.69 6.56 -2.85
N LEU A 27 4.45 5.27 -2.65
CA LEU A 27 3.39 4.79 -1.76
C LEU A 27 3.64 5.18 -0.29
N ARG A 28 4.89 5.16 0.18
CA ARG A 28 5.22 5.69 1.53
C ARG A 28 4.92 7.17 1.68
N TRP A 29 5.12 7.97 0.64
CA TRP A 29 4.73 9.39 0.67
C TRP A 29 3.23 9.55 0.76
N VAL A 30 2.46 8.78 -0.03
CA VAL A 30 0.99 8.80 0.03
C VAL A 30 0.49 8.43 1.43
N LEU A 31 1.04 7.39 2.07
CA LEU A 31 0.70 7.04 3.46
C LEU A 31 0.95 8.20 4.45
N ARG A 32 2.06 8.93 4.30
CA ARG A 32 2.36 10.10 5.13
C ARG A 32 1.38 11.26 4.86
N ASP A 33 0.89 11.41 3.63
CA ASP A 33 -0.08 12.43 3.28
C ASP A 33 -1.49 12.11 3.80
N ILE A 34 -1.90 10.84 3.71
CA ILE A 34 -3.16 10.35 4.29
C ILE A 34 -3.16 10.60 5.80
N ARG A 35 -2.13 10.15 6.51
CA ARG A 35 -1.97 10.37 7.95
C ARG A 35 -2.04 11.85 8.34
N ALA A 36 -1.45 12.73 7.53
CA ALA A 36 -1.43 14.16 7.78
C ALA A 36 -2.69 14.90 7.31
N GLY A 37 -3.69 14.19 6.74
CA GLY A 37 -4.90 14.82 6.17
C GLY A 37 -4.61 15.73 4.98
N ARG A 38 -3.50 15.52 4.27
CA ARG A 38 -3.01 16.40 3.19
C ARG A 38 -3.54 16.09 1.80
N LEU A 39 -4.48 15.13 1.68
CA LEU A 39 -5.07 14.71 0.40
C LEU A 39 -5.77 15.85 -0.37
N LYS A 40 -6.18 16.92 0.32
CA LYS A 40 -6.77 18.12 -0.31
C LYS A 40 -5.75 19.03 -1.00
N LEU A 41 -4.47 18.92 -0.65
CA LEU A 41 -3.39 19.74 -1.23
C LEU A 41 -2.85 19.08 -2.50
N ILE A 42 -2.63 17.77 -2.43
CA ILE A 42 -2.18 16.94 -3.54
C ILE A 42 -2.96 15.65 -3.48
N ALA A 43 -3.85 15.46 -4.46
CA ALA A 43 -4.59 14.22 -4.59
C ALA A 43 -3.66 13.12 -5.12
N PRO A 44 -3.49 11.99 -4.41
CA PRO A 44 -2.76 10.84 -4.95
C PRO A 44 -3.50 10.24 -6.15
N SER A 45 -2.78 9.48 -6.98
CA SER A 45 -3.41 8.79 -8.10
C SER A 45 -4.34 7.67 -7.60
N SER A 46 -5.39 7.38 -8.37
CA SER A 46 -6.30 6.26 -8.05
C SER A 46 -5.58 4.91 -8.01
N ASP A 47 -4.52 4.74 -8.80
CA ASP A 47 -3.71 3.53 -8.84
C ASP A 47 -2.90 3.37 -7.55
N ASP A 48 -2.28 4.46 -7.05
CA ASP A 48 -1.58 4.44 -5.77
C ASP A 48 -2.53 4.09 -4.61
N LEU A 49 -3.74 4.67 -4.61
CA LEU A 49 -4.76 4.37 -3.61
C LEU A 49 -5.21 2.91 -3.68
N ARG A 50 -5.40 2.37 -4.88
CA ARG A 50 -5.75 0.96 -5.09
C ARG A 50 -4.64 0.05 -4.58
N SER A 51 -3.38 0.31 -4.92
CA SER A 51 -2.25 -0.49 -4.46
C SER A 51 -2.12 -0.48 -2.93
N LEU A 52 -2.32 0.67 -2.29
CA LEU A 52 -2.33 0.74 -0.82
C LEU A 52 -3.46 -0.08 -0.19
N ALA A 53 -4.64 -0.10 -0.83
CA ALA A 53 -5.78 -0.89 -0.35
C ALA A 53 -5.57 -2.39 -0.57
N GLU A 54 -5.04 -2.81 -1.73
CA GLU A 54 -4.68 -4.20 -2.03
C GLU A 54 -3.61 -4.74 -1.08
N LEU A 55 -2.68 -3.88 -0.66
CA LEU A 55 -1.68 -4.19 0.37
C LEU A 55 -2.22 -4.14 1.81
N GLY A 56 -3.49 -3.76 2.01
CA GLY A 56 -4.10 -3.63 3.33
C GLY A 56 -3.52 -2.52 4.21
N LEU A 57 -2.88 -1.51 3.62
CA LEU A 57 -2.21 -0.42 4.34
C LEU A 57 -3.14 0.75 4.66
N VAL A 58 -4.29 0.80 4.00
CA VAL A 58 -5.32 1.83 4.18
C VAL A 58 -6.69 1.19 4.22
N THR A 59 -7.62 1.84 4.91
CA THR A 59 -9.05 1.50 4.92
C THR A 59 -9.88 2.78 4.84
N VAL A 60 -11.18 2.63 4.58
CA VAL A 60 -12.14 3.73 4.69
C VAL A 60 -12.81 3.65 6.04
N ASP A 61 -12.79 4.76 6.78
CA ASP A 61 -13.54 4.97 8.02
C ASP A 61 -14.20 6.36 7.97
N ASP A 62 -15.50 6.43 8.27
CA ASP A 62 -16.29 7.66 8.17
C ASP A 62 -16.07 8.45 6.86
N ASP A 63 -16.16 7.74 5.72
CA ASP A 63 -15.92 8.24 4.35
C ASP A 63 -14.52 8.88 4.13
N LYS A 64 -13.57 8.62 5.03
CA LYS A 64 -12.19 9.11 4.95
C LYS A 64 -11.24 7.94 4.82
N LEU A 65 -10.22 8.13 3.99
CA LEU A 65 -9.12 7.19 3.91
C LEU A 65 -8.24 7.35 5.17
N VAL A 66 -8.02 6.25 5.89
CA VAL A 66 -7.20 6.19 7.10
C VAL A 66 -6.17 5.06 6.99
N LEU A 67 -5.09 5.15 7.77
CA LEU A 67 -4.08 4.08 7.84
C LEU A 67 -4.59 2.92 8.69
N THR A 68 -4.26 1.70 8.27
CA THR A 68 -4.33 0.52 9.15
C THR A 68 -3.07 0.46 10.01
N ASP A 69 -3.03 -0.44 11.00
CA ASP A 69 -1.82 -0.72 11.79
C ASP A 69 -0.62 -1.07 10.89
N ALA A 70 -0.85 -1.88 9.85
CA ALA A 70 0.17 -2.21 8.85
C ALA A 70 0.65 -0.97 8.08
N GLY A 71 -0.26 -0.02 7.78
CA GLY A 71 0.09 1.27 7.19
C GLY A 71 0.96 2.14 8.08
N TYR A 72 0.69 2.16 9.38
CA TYR A 72 1.51 2.85 10.40
C TYR A 72 2.91 2.24 10.50
N GLU A 73 3.00 0.91 10.60
CA GLU A 73 4.27 0.18 10.61
C GLU A 73 5.09 0.43 9.33
N ALA A 74 4.43 0.47 8.16
CA ALA A 74 5.09 0.73 6.88
C ALA A 74 5.80 2.10 6.79
N ILE A 75 5.35 3.08 7.57
CA ILE A 75 6.00 4.39 7.69
C ILE A 75 6.87 4.55 8.95
N GLY A 76 7.03 3.48 9.74
CA GLY A 76 7.92 3.40 10.91
C GLY A 76 7.39 4.16 12.13
N ILE A 77 6.07 4.21 12.30
CA ILE A 77 5.41 4.94 13.38
C ILE A 77 4.41 3.98 14.03
N PRO A 78 4.44 3.78 15.37
CA PRO A 78 3.43 2.96 16.02
C PRO A 78 2.04 3.60 15.87
N GLY A 79 1.04 2.78 15.56
CA GLY A 79 -0.38 3.15 15.42
C GLY A 79 -1.07 3.41 16.76
#